data_AF-A0A3N5QVD6-F1
#
_entry.id   AF-A0A3N5QVD6-F1
#
_cell.length_a   1.000
_cell.length_b   1.000
_cell.length_c   1.000
_cell.angle_alpha   90.00
_cell.angle_beta   90.00
_cell.angle_gamma   90.00
#
_symmetry.space_group_name_H-M   'P 1'
#
loop_
_entity.id
_entity.type
_entity.pdbx_description
1 polymer ?
#
loop_
_entity_poly.entity_id
_entity_poly.type
_entity_poly.pdbx_seq_one_letter_code
_entity_poly.pdbx_strand_id
1 'polypeptide(L)'
;MPLAFPSHSHGTIAFGFFNIETDLLLLERLFFFADRFCQAIIDLSREKGESQCEVLLDGFTIHDRFRIGNLHGAIQGVDLSGFIGATYEKFPFPRDPEGFKQKPYGSKNQKDIQDLILTYGEQIKIRLWWDKVAGQVSVGEFVFDRKAFAMLIAYVDQGGYPKWQDEIRPDYVQKMLNKLRETFSPLMGA
;
A
#
# COMPACT_ATOMS: atom_id res chain seq x y z
N MET A 1 -0.64 10.15 -0.33
CA MET A 1 -1.56 10.30 -1.48
C MET A 1 -1.19 9.31 -2.57
N PRO A 2 -2.13 8.50 -3.09
CA PRO A 2 -1.83 7.50 -4.09
C PRO A 2 -1.28 8.15 -5.36
N LEU A 3 -0.28 7.50 -5.96
CA LEU A 3 0.32 7.91 -7.22
C LEU A 3 0.07 6.87 -8.31
N ALA A 4 0.32 7.29 -9.54
CA ALA A 4 0.16 6.47 -10.73
C ALA A 4 1.46 5.69 -11.00
N PHE A 5 1.39 4.37 -11.09
CA PHE A 5 2.54 3.48 -11.35
C PHE A 5 2.29 2.62 -12.58
N PRO A 6 3.32 2.36 -13.41
CA PRO A 6 3.16 1.48 -14.55
C PRO A 6 3.03 0.02 -14.10
N SER A 7 2.09 -0.70 -14.72
CA SER A 7 1.93 -2.15 -14.63
C SER A 7 1.96 -2.75 -16.03
N HIS A 8 2.41 -4.00 -16.14
CA HIS A 8 2.37 -4.74 -17.39
C HIS A 8 0.97 -5.25 -17.76
N SER A 9 0.11 -5.48 -16.77
CA SER A 9 -1.21 -6.06 -17.02
C SER A 9 -2.31 -5.02 -17.26
N HIS A 10 -2.25 -3.85 -16.62
CA HIS A 10 -3.37 -2.89 -16.60
C HIS A 10 -2.97 -1.46 -16.97
N GLY A 11 -1.79 -1.26 -17.57
CA GLY A 11 -1.28 0.08 -17.85
C GLY A 11 -0.94 0.81 -16.56
N THR A 12 -1.29 2.09 -16.46
CA THR A 12 -1.00 2.89 -15.27
C THR A 12 -2.09 2.70 -14.21
N ILE A 13 -1.70 2.31 -13.00
CA ILE A 13 -2.60 2.03 -11.88
C ILE A 13 -2.29 2.88 -10.65
N ALA A 14 -3.32 3.16 -9.84
CA ALA A 14 -3.18 3.92 -8.61
C ALA A 14 -2.68 3.03 -7.46
N PHE A 15 -1.59 3.46 -6.81
CA PHE A 15 -1.06 2.84 -5.60
C PHE A 15 -0.69 3.86 -4.53
N GLY A 16 -1.04 3.57 -3.27
CA GLY A 16 -0.48 4.26 -2.11
C GLY A 16 -1.47 4.57 -1.01
N PHE A 17 -1.00 5.28 0.03
CA PHE A 17 -1.83 5.80 1.11
C PHE A 17 -2.89 6.77 0.59
N PHE A 18 -4.15 6.47 0.86
CA PHE A 18 -5.28 7.33 0.51
C PHE A 18 -5.76 8.20 1.68
N ASN A 19 -5.33 7.95 2.93
CA ASN A 19 -5.64 8.79 4.09
C ASN A 19 -4.42 8.83 5.04
N ILE A 20 -3.99 10.03 5.46
CA ILE A 20 -2.74 10.23 6.20
C ILE A 20 -2.77 9.70 7.64
N GLU A 21 -3.96 9.54 8.23
CA GLU A 21 -4.13 9.03 9.59
C GLU A 21 -4.09 7.50 9.65
N THR A 22 -4.08 6.83 8.50
CA THR A 22 -4.11 5.36 8.39
C THR A 22 -2.88 4.88 7.66
N ASP A 23 -2.41 3.67 7.97
CA ASP A 23 -1.36 2.99 7.21
C ASP A 23 -1.93 2.06 6.12
N LEU A 24 -3.20 2.24 5.73
CA LEU A 24 -3.84 1.42 4.71
C LEU A 24 -3.42 1.89 3.30
N LEU A 25 -2.85 0.97 2.54
CA LEU A 25 -2.50 1.17 1.13
C LEU A 25 -3.68 0.76 0.24
N LEU A 26 -3.92 1.55 -0.80
CA LEU A 26 -4.80 1.22 -1.91
C LEU A 26 -3.95 0.79 -3.12
N LEU A 27 -4.39 -0.24 -3.82
CA LEU A 27 -3.95 -0.66 -5.14
C LEU A 27 -5.20 -0.96 -5.98
N GLU A 28 -5.71 0.06 -6.67
CA GLU A 28 -7.02 0.01 -7.34
C GLU A 28 -8.15 -0.45 -6.38
N ARG A 29 -8.58 -1.71 -6.51
CA ARG A 29 -9.65 -2.37 -5.72
C ARG A 29 -9.14 -3.20 -4.56
N LEU A 30 -7.82 -3.29 -4.39
CA LEU A 30 -7.16 -4.03 -3.32
C LEU A 30 -6.71 -3.05 -2.24
N PHE A 31 -6.90 -3.45 -0.98
CA PHE A 31 -6.50 -2.68 0.19
C PHE A 31 -5.72 -3.56 1.14
N PHE A 32 -4.62 -3.07 1.69
CA PHE A 32 -3.81 -3.82 2.65
C PHE A 32 -2.96 -2.88 3.49
N PHE A 33 -2.76 -3.23 4.76
CA PHE A 33 -1.98 -2.39 5.66
C PHE A 33 -0.49 -2.43 5.32
N ALA A 34 0.19 -1.29 5.48
CA ALA A 34 1.58 -1.13 5.09
C ALA A 34 2.53 -2.02 5.90
N ASP A 35 2.21 -2.33 7.16
CA ASP A 35 2.97 -3.28 7.97
C ASP A 35 2.92 -4.71 7.39
N ARG A 36 1.74 -5.15 6.95
CA ARG A 36 1.52 -6.45 6.30
C ARG A 36 2.23 -6.50 4.95
N PHE A 37 2.17 -5.42 4.18
CA PHE A 37 2.92 -5.30 2.92
C PHE A 37 4.44 -5.38 3.15
N CYS A 38 4.97 -4.64 4.12
CA CYS A 38 6.38 -4.67 4.49
C CYS A 38 6.82 -6.07 4.95
N GLN A 39 5.99 -6.76 5.74
CA GLN A 39 6.26 -8.13 6.17
C GLN A 39 6.23 -9.10 4.99
N ALA A 40 5.27 -8.98 4.07
CA ALA A 40 5.21 -9.82 2.88
C ALA A 40 6.44 -9.65 1.98
N ILE A 41 6.96 -8.43 1.82
CA ILE A 41 8.21 -8.17 1.09
C ILE A 41 9.42 -8.82 1.77
N ILE A 42 9.49 -8.73 3.10
CA ILE A 42 10.53 -9.42 3.87
C ILE A 42 10.49 -10.92 3.57
N ASP A 43 9.31 -11.53 3.63
CA ASP A 43 9.16 -12.97 3.41
C ASP A 43 9.48 -13.37 1.97
N LEU A 44 9.05 -12.58 1.00
CA LEU A 44 9.38 -12.75 -0.42
C LEU A 44 10.90 -12.66 -0.68
N SER A 45 11.63 -11.88 0.13
CA SER A 45 13.09 -11.74 0.02
C SER A 45 13.89 -12.90 0.68
N ARG A 46 13.25 -13.73 1.51
CA ARG A 46 13.93 -14.80 2.27
C ARG A 46 14.16 -16.06 1.46
N GLU A 47 13.36 -16.32 0.43
CA GLU A 47 13.45 -17.54 -0.38
C GLU A 47 14.68 -17.51 -1.30
N LYS A 48 15.78 -18.06 -0.79
CA LYS A 48 17.03 -18.22 -1.53
C LYS A 48 16.98 -19.49 -2.36
N GLY A 49 17.25 -19.37 -3.66
CA GLY A 49 17.44 -20.51 -4.56
C GLY A 49 16.22 -20.93 -5.40
N GLU A 50 15.01 -20.51 -5.02
CA GLU A 50 13.81 -20.76 -5.84
C GLU A 50 13.68 -19.71 -6.95
N SER A 51 13.36 -20.15 -8.17
CA SER A 51 13.12 -19.29 -9.33
C SER A 51 11.82 -18.52 -9.22
N GLN A 52 10.87 -19.02 -8.43
CA GLN A 52 9.56 -18.44 -8.20
C GLN A 52 9.27 -18.48 -6.70
N CYS A 53 8.70 -17.40 -6.17
CA CYS A 53 8.41 -17.26 -4.75
C CYS A 53 6.97 -16.77 -4.57
N GLU A 54 6.29 -17.25 -3.53
CA GLU A 54 4.90 -16.89 -3.25
C GLU A 54 4.68 -16.59 -1.77
N VAL A 55 4.03 -15.46 -1.50
CA VAL A 55 3.58 -15.06 -0.16
C VAL A 55 2.12 -14.64 -0.24
N LEU A 56 1.33 -15.02 0.77
CA LEU A 56 -0.05 -14.57 0.91
C LEU A 56 -0.12 -13.35 1.83
N LEU A 57 -0.57 -12.22 1.27
CA LEU A 57 -0.76 -10.97 1.97
C LEU A 57 -2.21 -10.83 2.44
N ASP A 58 -2.41 -10.64 3.75
CA ASP A 58 -3.72 -10.30 4.29
C ASP A 58 -4.17 -8.91 3.85
N GLY A 59 -5.31 -8.84 3.16
CA GLY A 59 -5.89 -7.59 2.69
C GLY A 59 -7.39 -7.67 2.53
N PHE A 60 -7.92 -6.73 1.77
CA PHE A 60 -9.34 -6.58 1.50
C PHE A 60 -9.55 -6.25 0.04
N THR A 61 -10.74 -6.54 -0.47
CA THR A 61 -11.17 -6.05 -1.78
C THR A 61 -12.55 -5.45 -1.69
N ILE A 62 -12.77 -4.39 -2.48
CA ILE A 62 -14.09 -3.81 -2.71
C ILE A 62 -14.32 -3.90 -4.22
N HIS A 63 -15.23 -4.78 -4.64
CA HIS A 63 -15.45 -5.03 -6.08
C HIS A 63 -16.18 -3.89 -6.78
N ASP A 64 -17.12 -3.25 -6.08
CA ASP A 64 -17.90 -2.13 -6.63
C ASP A 64 -17.16 -0.80 -6.44
N ARG A 65 -16.82 -0.13 -7.55
CA ARG A 65 -16.16 1.18 -7.53
C ARG A 65 -16.99 2.25 -6.82
N PHE A 66 -18.32 2.18 -6.87
CA PHE A 66 -19.17 3.11 -6.12
C PHE A 66 -19.05 2.91 -4.61
N ARG A 67 -18.75 1.68 -4.16
CA ARG A 67 -18.48 1.39 -2.75
C ARG A 67 -17.06 1.75 -2.32
N ILE A 68 -16.12 1.87 -3.25
CA ILE A 68 -14.79 2.45 -2.96
C ILE A 68 -14.93 3.94 -2.63
N GLY A 69 -15.68 4.68 -3.45
CA GLY A 69 -15.91 6.11 -3.28
C GLY A 69 -14.91 6.99 -4.05
N ASN A 70 -15.00 8.30 -3.83
CA ASN A 70 -14.27 9.31 -4.60
C ASN A 70 -13.17 9.99 -3.78
N LEU A 71 -11.91 9.63 -4.03
CA LEU A 71 -10.78 10.17 -3.28
C LEU A 71 -10.66 11.70 -3.36
N HIS A 72 -10.76 12.28 -4.56
CA HIS A 72 -10.60 13.72 -4.73
C HIS A 72 -11.74 14.48 -4.07
N GLY A 73 -12.97 13.98 -4.19
CA GLY A 73 -14.13 14.56 -3.53
C GLY A 73 -14.08 14.43 -2.00
N ALA A 74 -13.56 13.31 -1.49
CA ALA A 74 -13.43 13.09 -0.05
C ALA A 74 -12.39 14.01 0.60
N ILE A 75 -11.25 14.25 -0.06
CA ILE A 75 -10.22 15.21 0.40
C ILE A 75 -10.77 16.63 0.49
N GLN A 76 -11.64 17.01 -0.45
CA GLN A 76 -12.30 18.32 -0.45
C GLN A 76 -13.51 18.38 0.50
N GLY A 77 -13.92 17.25 1.08
CA GLY A 77 -15.11 17.15 1.93
C GLY A 77 -16.44 17.32 1.19
N VAL A 78 -16.46 17.14 -0.14
CA VAL A 78 -17.66 17.36 -0.98
C VAL A 78 -18.36 16.07 -1.40
N ASP A 79 -17.62 14.95 -1.41
CA ASP A 79 -18.16 13.63 -1.69
C ASP A 79 -17.58 12.63 -0.69
N LEU A 80 -18.37 12.33 0.34
CA LEU A 80 -18.02 11.40 1.42
C LEU A 80 -18.69 10.04 1.23
N SER A 81 -19.02 9.67 -0.01
CA SER A 81 -19.56 8.35 -0.33
C SER A 81 -18.50 7.24 -0.33
N GLY A 82 -18.95 6.00 -0.15
CA GLY A 82 -18.10 4.81 -0.18
C GLY A 82 -17.13 4.73 1.00
N PHE A 83 -16.24 3.73 0.94
CA PHE A 83 -15.25 3.45 1.96
C PHE A 83 -14.26 4.61 2.17
N ILE A 84 -13.78 5.21 1.08
CA ILE A 84 -12.86 6.34 1.15
C ILE A 84 -13.56 7.52 1.85
N GLY A 85 -14.77 7.85 1.44
CA GLY A 85 -15.56 8.92 2.05
C GLY A 85 -15.79 8.71 3.54
N ALA A 86 -16.23 7.53 3.96
CA ALA A 86 -16.41 7.19 5.37
C ALA A 86 -15.10 7.24 6.17
N THR A 87 -13.97 6.90 5.54
CA THR A 87 -12.65 7.07 6.17
C THR A 87 -12.33 8.55 6.41
N TYR A 88 -12.68 9.42 5.46
CA TYR A 88 -12.50 10.87 5.58
C TYR A 88 -13.52 11.55 6.51
N GLU A 89 -14.70 10.97 6.73
CA GLU A 89 -15.60 11.40 7.81
C GLU A 89 -14.98 11.16 9.18
N LYS A 90 -14.35 9.99 9.36
CA LYS A 90 -13.69 9.63 10.62
C LYS A 90 -12.35 10.33 10.83
N PHE A 91 -11.58 10.47 9.76
CA PHE A 91 -10.24 11.07 9.72
C PHE A 91 -10.19 12.14 8.62
N PRO A 92 -10.73 13.34 8.89
CA PRO A 92 -10.77 14.42 7.90
C PRO A 92 -9.38 14.84 7.44
N PHE A 93 -9.28 15.26 6.18
CA PHE A 93 -8.03 15.85 5.69
C PHE A 93 -7.73 17.13 6.50
N PRO A 94 -6.48 17.35 6.93
CA PRO A 94 -6.14 18.56 7.67
C PRO A 94 -6.45 19.82 6.84
N ARG A 95 -6.76 20.91 7.52
CA ARG A 95 -6.86 22.23 6.88
C ARG A 95 -5.52 22.95 6.79
N ASP A 96 -4.61 22.60 7.69
CA ASP A 96 -3.28 23.17 7.77
C ASP A 96 -2.29 22.36 6.91
N PRO A 97 -1.61 22.99 5.92
CA PRO A 97 -0.61 22.33 5.08
C PRO A 97 0.51 21.61 5.85
N GLU A 98 0.91 22.10 7.03
CA GLU A 98 1.92 21.41 7.85
C GLU A 98 1.45 20.02 8.29
N GLY A 99 0.12 19.84 8.40
CA GLY A 99 -0.52 18.59 8.76
C GLY A 99 -0.52 17.55 7.65
N PHE A 100 -0.21 17.89 6.39
CA PHE A 100 -0.44 17.05 5.20
C PHE A 100 0.48 15.84 5.08
N LYS A 101 1.29 15.53 6.10
CA LYS A 101 2.22 14.40 6.10
C LYS A 101 1.59 13.11 6.63
N GLN A 102 2.06 11.98 6.08
CA GLN A 102 1.64 10.65 6.49
C GLN A 102 2.02 10.39 7.95
N LYS A 103 1.05 10.00 8.79
CA LYS A 103 1.31 9.76 10.21
C LYS A 103 2.02 8.43 10.41
N PRO A 104 3.18 8.39 11.09
CA PRO A 104 3.92 7.14 11.33
C PRO A 104 3.20 6.19 12.29
N TYR A 105 2.21 6.71 13.04
CA TYR A 105 1.38 5.96 13.96
C TYR A 105 0.06 5.49 13.36
N GLY A 106 -0.09 5.51 12.03
CA GLY A 106 -1.31 5.04 11.35
C GLY A 106 -1.71 3.60 11.71
N SER A 107 -0.74 2.77 12.12
CA SER A 107 -0.98 1.42 12.62
C SER A 107 -1.88 1.35 13.85
N LYS A 108 -1.96 2.43 14.65
CA LYS A 108 -2.88 2.51 15.80
C LYS A 108 -4.35 2.50 15.38
N ASN A 109 -4.64 2.91 14.14
CA ASN A 109 -5.99 3.00 13.60
C ASN A 109 -6.41 1.75 12.81
N GLN A 110 -5.57 0.70 12.73
CA GLN A 110 -5.87 -0.48 11.92
C GLN A 110 -7.16 -1.19 12.33
N LYS A 111 -7.43 -1.35 13.63
CA LYS A 111 -8.65 -2.00 14.12
C LYS A 111 -9.89 -1.26 13.60
N ASP A 112 -9.90 0.05 13.80
CA ASP A 112 -10.97 0.94 13.39
C ASP A 112 -11.21 0.93 11.88
N ILE A 113 -10.13 0.93 11.10
CA ILE A 113 -10.20 0.88 9.63
C ILE A 113 -10.58 -0.51 9.12
N GLN A 114 -10.12 -1.57 9.78
CA GLN A 114 -10.50 -2.94 9.46
C GLN A 114 -12.01 -3.15 9.69
N ASP A 115 -12.54 -2.68 10.82
CA ASP A 115 -13.97 -2.76 11.09
C ASP A 115 -14.77 -1.95 10.05
N LEU A 116 -14.26 -0.78 9.65
CA LEU A 116 -14.88 0.06 8.63
C LEU A 116 -14.89 -0.58 7.23
N ILE A 117 -13.74 -1.05 6.73
CA ILE A 117 -13.63 -1.58 5.35
C ILE A 117 -14.48 -2.83 5.14
N LEU A 118 -14.68 -3.64 6.18
CA LEU A 118 -15.54 -4.82 6.16
C LEU A 118 -17.03 -4.49 5.96
N THR A 119 -17.44 -3.24 6.15
CA THR A 119 -18.80 -2.80 5.77
C THR A 119 -18.96 -2.52 4.28
N TYR A 120 -17.85 -2.37 3.54
CA TYR A 120 -17.83 -2.05 2.10
C TYR A 120 -17.34 -3.19 1.22
N GLY A 121 -16.48 -4.05 1.74
CA GLY A 121 -15.84 -5.13 1.02
C GLY A 121 -15.67 -6.39 1.86
N GLU A 122 -14.76 -7.24 1.43
CA GLU A 122 -14.46 -8.51 2.09
C GLU A 122 -12.96 -8.66 2.33
N GLN A 123 -12.61 -9.42 3.37
CA GLN A 123 -11.23 -9.80 3.62
C GLN A 123 -10.80 -10.91 2.65
N ILE A 124 -9.60 -10.78 2.10
CA ILE A 124 -9.02 -11.74 1.16
C ILE A 124 -7.54 -12.01 1.47
N LYS A 125 -7.03 -13.10 0.93
CA LYS A 125 -5.59 -13.35 0.81
C LYS A 125 -5.13 -12.91 -0.58
N ILE A 126 -4.38 -11.81 -0.65
CA ILE A 126 -3.80 -11.29 -1.88
C ILE A 126 -2.52 -12.07 -2.17
N ARG A 127 -2.45 -12.69 -3.33
CA ARG A 127 -1.25 -13.41 -3.78
C ARG A 127 -0.14 -12.41 -4.14
N LEU A 128 1.00 -12.49 -3.47
CA LEU A 128 2.22 -11.80 -3.85
C LEU A 128 3.18 -12.83 -4.44
N TRP A 129 3.44 -12.74 -5.75
CA TRP A 129 4.24 -13.74 -6.46
C TRP A 129 5.38 -13.09 -7.22
N TRP A 130 6.57 -13.67 -7.13
CA TRP A 130 7.77 -13.19 -7.81
C TRP A 130 8.35 -14.26 -8.71
N ASP A 131 8.37 -13.98 -10.01
CA ASP A 131 9.18 -14.72 -10.97
C ASP A 131 10.55 -14.05 -11.14
N LYS A 132 11.59 -14.69 -10.61
CA LYS A 132 12.96 -14.17 -10.68
C LYS A 132 13.56 -14.33 -12.08
N VAL A 133 13.07 -15.27 -12.87
CA VAL A 133 13.56 -15.53 -14.23
C VAL A 133 12.97 -14.52 -15.20
N ALA A 134 11.65 -14.29 -15.13
CA ALA A 134 10.97 -13.27 -15.93
C ALA A 134 11.19 -11.85 -15.40
N GLY A 135 11.67 -11.70 -14.15
CA GLY A 135 11.87 -10.40 -13.51
C GLY A 135 10.55 -9.68 -13.18
N GLN A 136 9.49 -10.43 -12.93
CA GLN A 136 8.13 -9.94 -12.72
C GLN A 136 7.67 -10.19 -11.29
N VAL A 137 6.99 -9.21 -10.72
CA VAL A 137 6.32 -9.31 -9.42
C VAL A 137 4.85 -9.04 -9.63
N SER A 138 3.98 -9.86 -9.04
CA SER A 138 2.53 -9.67 -9.07
C SER A 138 1.96 -9.46 -7.69
N VAL A 139 1.01 -8.53 -7.58
CA VAL A 139 0.19 -8.27 -6.39
C VAL A 139 -1.26 -8.51 -6.80
N GLY A 140 -1.81 -9.68 -6.47
CA GLY A 140 -3.08 -10.13 -7.02
C GLY A 140 -3.00 -10.23 -8.56
N GLU A 141 -3.84 -9.46 -9.26
CA GLU A 141 -3.89 -9.41 -10.72
C GLU A 141 -2.92 -8.38 -11.36
N PHE A 142 -2.29 -7.55 -10.55
CA PHE A 142 -1.42 -6.48 -11.01
C PHE A 142 0.01 -6.98 -11.16
N VAL A 143 0.54 -6.96 -12.39
CA VAL A 143 1.89 -7.43 -12.71
C VAL A 143 2.80 -6.24 -12.95
N PHE A 144 3.96 -6.24 -12.31
CA PHE A 144 4.99 -5.21 -12.38
C PHE A 144 6.30 -5.83 -12.83
N ASP A 145 7.12 -5.09 -13.58
CA ASP A 145 8.55 -5.42 -13.61
C ASP A 145 9.20 -5.07 -12.26
N ARG A 146 10.44 -5.55 -12.09
CA ARG A 146 11.28 -5.25 -10.93
C ARG A 146 11.43 -3.75 -10.65
N LYS A 147 11.52 -2.90 -11.68
CA LYS A 147 11.73 -1.44 -11.51
C LYS A 147 10.47 -0.78 -10.98
N ALA A 148 9.32 -1.06 -11.57
CA ALA A 148 8.02 -0.60 -11.14
C ALA A 148 7.73 -1.05 -9.72
N PHE A 149 7.95 -2.33 -9.40
CA PHE A 149 7.76 -2.83 -8.05
C PHE A 149 8.70 -2.17 -7.02
N ALA A 150 9.96 -1.90 -7.39
CA ALA A 150 10.88 -1.14 -6.54
C ALA A 150 10.38 0.30 -6.28
N MET A 151 9.70 0.93 -7.25
CA MET A 151 9.06 2.24 -7.03
C MET A 151 7.90 2.18 -6.03
N LEU A 152 7.13 1.08 -5.98
CA LEU A 152 6.10 0.88 -4.96
C LEU A 152 6.73 0.80 -3.55
N ILE A 153 7.84 0.05 -3.43
CA ILE A 153 8.60 -0.04 -2.17
C ILE A 153 9.15 1.34 -1.77
N ALA A 154 9.75 2.06 -2.73
CA ALA A 154 10.29 3.41 -2.49
C ALA A 154 9.21 4.42 -2.08
N TYR A 155 8.00 4.31 -2.64
CA TYR A 155 6.86 5.11 -2.22
C TYR A 155 6.53 4.87 -0.75
N VAL A 156 6.47 3.61 -0.30
CA VAL A 156 6.18 3.27 1.11
C VAL A 156 7.33 3.70 2.03
N ASP A 157 8.58 3.51 1.62
CA ASP A 157 9.78 3.99 2.33
C ASP A 157 9.68 5.49 2.63
N GLN A 158 9.31 6.30 1.63
CA GLN A 158 9.19 7.74 1.77
C GLN A 158 8.00 8.19 2.61
N GLY A 159 7.00 7.32 2.83
CA GLY A 159 5.72 7.69 3.47
C GLY A 159 4.72 8.25 2.48
N GLY A 160 4.84 7.84 1.22
CA GLY A 160 4.14 8.39 0.09
C GLY A 160 4.45 9.86 -0.14
N TYR A 161 3.50 10.57 -0.73
CA TYR A 161 3.58 12.02 -0.90
C TYR A 161 2.53 12.69 0.00
N PRO A 162 2.91 13.66 0.86
CA PRO A 162 4.20 14.37 0.92
C PRO A 162 5.18 13.85 2.00
N LYS A 163 5.32 12.53 2.15
CA LYS A 163 6.23 11.83 3.08
C LYS A 163 5.72 11.63 4.51
N TRP A 164 6.49 10.89 5.30
CA TRP A 164 6.30 10.70 6.74
C TRP A 164 6.37 12.01 7.51
N GLN A 165 5.49 12.15 8.51
CA GLN A 165 5.57 13.22 9.49
C GLN A 165 6.93 13.21 10.18
N ASP A 166 7.54 14.38 10.29
CA ASP A 166 8.87 14.58 10.90
C ASP A 166 9.99 13.72 10.28
N GLU A 167 9.76 13.19 9.07
CA GLU A 167 10.65 12.22 8.39
C GLU A 167 10.88 10.93 9.18
N ILE A 168 9.98 10.61 10.13
CA ILE A 168 10.06 9.44 10.98
C ILE A 168 9.35 8.26 10.31
N ARG A 169 10.11 7.22 9.98
CA ARG A 169 9.56 5.96 9.47
C ARG A 169 8.97 5.13 10.61
N PRO A 170 7.86 4.41 10.38
CA PRO A 170 7.41 3.35 11.27
C PRO A 170 8.41 2.19 11.34
N ASP A 171 8.41 1.47 12.47
CA ASP A 171 9.31 0.34 12.71
C ASP A 171 9.23 -0.75 11.63
N TYR A 172 8.02 -1.02 11.09
CA TYR A 172 7.83 -2.02 10.05
C TYR A 172 8.52 -1.65 8.74
N VAL A 173 8.58 -0.35 8.40
CA VAL A 173 9.30 0.14 7.21
C VAL A 173 10.81 -0.02 7.43
N GLN A 174 11.30 0.40 8.59
CA GLN A 174 12.72 0.30 8.91
C GLN A 174 13.20 -1.16 8.91
N LYS A 175 12.40 -2.06 9.48
CA LYS A 175 12.65 -3.50 9.48
C LYS A 175 12.74 -4.07 8.06
N MET A 176 11.81 -3.70 7.19
CA MET A 176 11.82 -4.12 5.78
C MET A 176 13.08 -3.66 5.07
N LEU A 177 13.44 -2.37 5.17
CA LEU A 177 14.61 -1.80 4.51
C LEU A 177 15.91 -2.45 4.98
N ASN A 178 16.06 -2.67 6.29
CA ASN A 178 17.23 -3.35 6.85
C ASN A 178 17.34 -4.77 6.27
N LYS A 179 16.22 -5.49 6.16
CA LYS A 179 16.24 -6.86 5.66
C LYS A 179 16.56 -6.95 4.17
N LEU A 180 16.02 -6.03 3.37
CA LEU A 180 16.32 -5.97 1.95
C LEU A 180 17.79 -5.64 1.68
N ARG A 181 18.42 -4.79 2.51
CA ARG A 181 19.87 -4.51 2.46
C ARG A 181 20.71 -5.74 2.82
N GLU A 182 20.36 -6.45 3.88
CA GLU A 182 21.07 -7.68 4.31
C GLU A 182 21.04 -8.80 3.27
N THR A 183 19.94 -8.91 2.53
CA THR A 183 19.71 -10.03 1.61
C THR A 183 20.27 -9.80 0.20
N PHE A 184 20.89 -8.63 -0.07
CA PHE A 184 21.20 -8.17 -1.43
C PHE A 184 20.00 -8.37 -2.36
N SER A 185 18.80 -8.07 -1.86
CA SER A 185 17.58 -8.43 -2.56
C SER A 185 17.54 -7.72 -3.91
N PRO A 186 17.30 -8.46 -5.02
CA PRO A 186 17.08 -7.84 -6.31
C PRO A 186 15.95 -6.77 -6.23
N LEU A 187 14.98 -6.90 -5.33
CA LEU A 187 13.86 -5.96 -5.20
C LEU A 187 14.29 -4.50 -4.90
N MET A 188 15.53 -4.25 -4.45
CA MET A 188 16.02 -2.89 -4.18
C MET A 188 16.63 -2.18 -5.39
N GLY A 189 16.89 -2.87 -6.50
CA GLY A 189 17.61 -2.30 -7.66
C GLY A 189 19.06 -1.90 -7.31
N ALA A 190 19.95 -1.97 -8.31
CA ALA A 190 21.33 -1.49 -8.20
C ALA A 190 21.41 0.02 -8.45
#